data_AF-A0A9P9XAR7-F1
#
_entry.id   AF-A0A9P9XAR7-F1
#
_cell.length_a   1.000
_cell.length_b   1.000
_cell.length_c   1.000
_cell.angle_alpha   90.00
_cell.angle_beta   90.00
_cell.angle_gamma   90.00
#
_symmetry.space_group_name_H-M   'P 1'
#
loop_
_entity.id
_entity.type
_entity.pdbx_description
1 polymer ?
#
loop_
_entity_poly.entity_id
_entity_poly.type
_entity_poly.pdbx_seq_one_letter_code
_entity_poly.pdbx_strand_id
1 'polypeptide(L)'
;MTKQLMSINAVAVLTGAFLSDTSSQLFHQFVRLYHYGHLVLPGLSLATLTLYASAGAMTRGTGRPWAVYALAGTLTVAMIPFTWVFMVPTNNTLFDLHFKSQSAGVIAGIDDAKGLLRRWSLLHLARSLFPLTGAVIGLSRLVNGDAR
;
A
#
# COMPACT_ATOMS: atom_id res chain seq x y z
N MET A 1 -7.65 -21.12 -1.36
CA MET A 1 -6.40 -20.72 -0.68
C MET A 1 -6.03 -19.24 -0.83
N THR A 2 -6.34 -18.57 -1.94
CA THR A 2 -5.91 -17.17 -2.19
C THR A 2 -6.56 -16.12 -1.28
N LYS A 3 -7.81 -16.31 -0.85
CA LYS A 3 -8.54 -15.38 0.03
C LYS A 3 -8.01 -15.35 1.47
N GLN A 4 -7.55 -16.49 1.97
CA GLN A 4 -6.99 -16.61 3.34
C GLN A 4 -5.59 -15.99 3.44
N LEU A 5 -4.82 -16.01 2.36
CA LEU A 5 -3.51 -15.36 2.30
C LEU A 5 -3.65 -13.83 2.31
N MET A 6 -4.65 -13.28 1.61
CA MET A 6 -4.89 -11.83 1.55
C MET A 6 -5.27 -11.22 2.90
N SER A 7 -6.10 -11.91 3.71
CA SER A 7 -6.48 -11.40 5.03
C SER A 7 -5.32 -11.43 6.03
N ILE A 8 -4.49 -12.48 6.01
CA ILE A 8 -3.28 -12.58 6.85
C ILE A 8 -2.26 -11.52 6.45
N ASN A 9 -2.14 -11.21 5.15
CA ASN A 9 -1.20 -10.23 4.64
C ASN A 9 -1.57 -8.78 5.04
N ALA A 10 -2.86 -8.44 4.99
CA ALA A 10 -3.33 -7.13 5.44
C ALA A 10 -3.11 -6.97 6.95
N VAL A 11 -3.44 -7.99 7.75
CA VAL A 11 -3.23 -7.96 9.21
C VAL A 11 -1.74 -7.81 9.54
N ALA A 12 -0.84 -8.62 8.97
CA ALA A 12 0.59 -8.53 9.26
C ALA A 12 1.19 -7.15 8.90
N VAL A 13 0.76 -6.56 7.78
CA VAL A 13 1.19 -5.21 7.36
C VAL A 13 0.60 -4.13 8.29
N LEU A 14 -0.67 -4.25 8.68
CA LEU A 14 -1.39 -3.26 9.50
C LEU A 14 -1.03 -3.32 10.99
N THR A 15 -0.76 -4.52 11.52
CA THR A 15 -0.46 -4.71 12.95
C THR A 15 1.03 -4.79 13.23
N GLY A 16 1.87 -4.99 12.21
CA GLY A 16 3.30 -5.29 12.41
C GLY A 16 3.52 -6.59 13.17
N ALA A 17 2.49 -7.44 13.30
CA ALA A 17 2.57 -8.74 13.98
C ALA A 17 3.25 -9.74 13.05
N PHE A 18 4.56 -9.59 12.88
CA PHE A 18 5.37 -10.63 12.30
C PHE A 18 5.67 -11.66 13.41
N LEU A 19 4.96 -12.79 13.35
CA LEU A 19 4.89 -13.78 14.42
C LEU A 19 6.05 -14.80 14.42
N SER A 20 7.14 -14.53 13.68
CA SER A 20 8.27 -15.46 13.59
C SER A 20 9.37 -15.12 14.59
N ASP A 21 9.88 -16.17 15.24
CA ASP A 21 11.01 -16.08 16.18
C ASP A 21 12.38 -16.14 15.49
N THR A 22 12.41 -16.36 14.17
CA THR A 22 13.64 -16.38 13.37
C THR A 22 13.62 -15.30 12.31
N SER A 23 14.71 -14.54 12.19
CA SER A 23 14.82 -13.43 11.23
C SER A 23 14.77 -13.87 9.77
N SER A 24 15.28 -15.07 9.44
CA SER A 24 15.13 -15.64 8.08
C SER A 24 13.66 -15.84 7.69
N GLN A 25 12.84 -16.35 8.60
CA GLN A 25 11.41 -16.51 8.38
C GLN A 25 10.70 -15.16 8.25
N LEU A 26 11.11 -14.16 9.03
CA LEU A 26 10.61 -12.78 8.93
C LEU A 26 10.89 -12.18 7.54
N PHE A 27 12.10 -12.34 7.02
CA PHE A 27 12.45 -11.88 5.68
C PHE A 27 11.68 -12.62 4.59
N HIS A 28 11.48 -13.94 4.73
CA HIS A 28 10.63 -14.71 3.81
C HIS A 28 9.17 -14.24 3.80
N GLN A 29 8.62 -13.91 4.97
CA GLN A 29 7.28 -13.32 5.06
C GLN A 29 7.22 -11.98 4.34
N PHE A 30 8.20 -11.10 4.58
CA PHE A 30 8.33 -9.83 3.86
C PHE A 30 8.36 -10.01 2.35
N VAL A 31 9.21 -10.90 1.82
CA VAL A 31 9.33 -11.10 0.35
C VAL A 31 8.01 -11.54 -0.25
N ARG A 32 7.27 -12.44 0.41
CA ARG A 32 5.93 -12.85 -0.05
C ARG A 32 4.94 -11.70 -0.03
N LEU A 33 4.91 -10.92 1.05
CA LEU A 33 4.03 -9.76 1.18
C LEU A 33 4.30 -8.72 0.10
N TYR A 34 5.57 -8.39 -0.10
CA TYR A 34 6.00 -7.50 -1.16
C TYR A 34 5.60 -8.05 -2.53
N HIS A 35 5.82 -9.35 -2.77
CA HIS A 35 5.53 -9.98 -4.06
C HIS A 35 4.07 -9.80 -4.47
N TYR A 36 3.12 -10.10 -3.59
CA TYR A 36 1.71 -9.90 -3.90
C TYR A 36 1.30 -8.42 -3.93
N GLY A 37 1.87 -7.61 -3.05
CA GLY A 37 1.56 -6.18 -2.96
C GLY A 37 1.92 -5.42 -4.25
N HIS A 38 3.15 -5.58 -4.75
CA HIS A 38 3.61 -4.84 -5.93
C HIS A 38 2.94 -5.30 -7.23
N LEU A 39 2.49 -6.56 -7.32
CA LEU A 39 1.77 -7.07 -8.49
C LEU A 39 0.35 -6.52 -8.59
N VAL A 40 -0.38 -6.45 -7.47
CA VAL A 40 -1.82 -6.16 -7.48
C VAL A 40 -2.12 -4.68 -7.24
N LEU A 41 -1.44 -4.06 -6.27
CA LEU A 41 -1.85 -2.75 -5.74
C LEU A 41 -1.64 -1.57 -6.72
N PRO A 42 -0.55 -1.51 -7.53
CA PRO A 42 -0.40 -0.46 -8.53
C PRO A 42 -1.52 -0.49 -9.58
N GLY A 43 -1.87 -1.68 -10.06
CA GLY A 43 -2.98 -1.87 -11.00
C GLY A 43 -4.32 -1.39 -10.43
N LEU A 44 -4.62 -1.73 -9.17
CA LEU A 44 -5.81 -1.24 -8.48
C LEU A 44 -5.83 0.28 -8.30
N SER A 45 -4.68 0.90 -8.03
CA SER A 45 -4.59 2.37 -7.90
C SER A 45 -4.89 3.09 -9.23
N LEU A 46 -4.40 2.55 -10.35
CA LEU A 46 -4.68 3.07 -11.68
C LEU A 46 -6.13 2.84 -12.09
N ALA A 47 -6.69 1.66 -11.81
CA ALA A 47 -8.11 1.38 -12.02
C ALA A 47 -9.01 2.32 -11.19
N THR A 48 -8.59 2.67 -9.98
CA THR A 48 -9.34 3.63 -9.14
C THR A 48 -9.22 5.04 -9.70
N LEU A 49 -8.04 5.42 -10.21
CA LEU A 49 -7.86 6.70 -10.93
C LEU A 49 -8.78 6.81 -12.15
N THR A 50 -8.89 5.75 -12.96
CA THR A 50 -9.77 5.77 -14.14
C THR A 50 -11.24 5.89 -13.76
N LEU A 51 -11.68 5.26 -12.67
CA LEU A 51 -13.03 5.46 -12.12
C LEU A 51 -13.27 6.92 -11.72
N TYR A 52 -12.33 7.55 -11.01
CA TYR A 52 -12.43 8.96 -10.66
C TYR A 52 -12.43 9.89 -11.88
N ALA A 53 -11.62 9.60 -12.90
CA ALA A 53 -11.60 10.35 -14.14
C ALA A 53 -12.96 10.28 -14.86
N SER A 54 -13.55 9.08 -14.94
CA SER A 54 -14.88 8.87 -15.52
C SER A 54 -15.96 9.63 -14.74
N ALA A 55 -15.98 9.51 -13.40
CA ALA A 55 -16.92 10.25 -12.55
C ALA A 55 -16.78 11.78 -12.72
N GLY A 56 -15.55 12.28 -12.81
CA GLY A 56 -15.26 13.67 -13.11
C GLY A 56 -15.78 14.11 -14.47
N ALA A 57 -15.57 13.31 -15.52
CA ALA A 57 -16.05 13.61 -16.87
C ALA A 57 -17.58 13.66 -16.95
N MET A 58 -18.26 12.69 -16.35
CA MET A 58 -19.73 12.65 -16.28
C MET A 58 -20.28 13.86 -15.51
N THR A 59 -19.66 14.19 -14.37
CA THR A 59 -20.07 15.34 -13.54
C THR A 59 -19.85 16.67 -14.26
N ARG A 60 -18.76 16.79 -15.03
CA ARG A 60 -18.49 17.98 -15.84
C ARG A 60 -19.58 18.21 -16.90
N GLY A 61 -20.10 17.15 -17.50
CA GLY A 61 -21.20 17.22 -18.47
C GLY A 61 -22.53 17.74 -17.90
N THR A 62 -22.70 17.68 -16.58
CA THR A 62 -23.92 18.18 -15.89
C THR A 62 -23.74 19.59 -15.30
N GLY A 63 -22.61 20.27 -15.56
CA GLY A 63 -22.31 21.59 -15.00
C GLY A 63 -21.98 21.59 -13.50
N ARG A 64 -21.90 20.41 -12.87
CA ARG A 64 -21.58 20.25 -11.45
C ARG A 64 -20.05 20.30 -11.23
N PRO A 65 -19.57 20.68 -10.03
CA PRO A 65 -18.13 20.73 -9.75
C PRO A 65 -17.52 19.33 -9.76
N TRP A 66 -16.65 19.09 -10.74
CA TRP A 66 -15.99 17.81 -11.04
C TRP A 66 -14.57 17.70 -10.46
N ALA A 67 -13.95 18.83 -10.11
CA ALA A 67 -12.55 18.91 -9.65
C ALA A 67 -12.26 18.05 -8.41
N VAL A 68 -13.28 17.79 -7.59
CA VAL A 68 -13.18 16.92 -6.41
C VAL A 68 -12.88 15.46 -6.77
N TYR A 69 -13.38 14.95 -7.90
CA TYR A 69 -13.04 13.61 -8.38
C TYR A 69 -11.61 13.57 -8.90
N ALA A 70 -11.15 14.63 -9.57
CA ALA A 70 -9.75 14.76 -9.97
C ALA A 70 -8.83 14.77 -8.75
N LEU A 71 -9.16 15.56 -7.72
CA LEU A 71 -8.42 15.58 -6.44
C LEU A 71 -8.38 14.19 -5.78
N ALA A 72 -9.51 13.47 -5.71
CA ALA A 72 -9.58 12.13 -5.16
C ALA A 72 -8.69 11.13 -5.94
N GLY A 73 -8.70 11.21 -7.28
CA GLY A 73 -7.83 10.44 -8.15
C GLY A 73 -6.35 10.74 -7.93
N THR A 74 -5.97 12.02 -7.90
CA THR A 74 -4.60 12.47 -7.65
C THR A 74 -4.08 11.99 -6.29
N LEU A 75 -4.88 12.15 -5.22
CA LEU A 75 -4.53 11.66 -3.89
C LEU A 75 -4.33 10.15 -3.87
N THR A 76 -5.16 9.40 -4.61
CA THR A 76 -5.04 7.94 -4.71
C THR A 76 -3.70 7.55 -5.33
N VAL A 77 -3.30 8.16 -6.45
CA VAL A 77 -2.04 7.80 -7.13
C VAL A 77 -0.80 8.44 -6.50
N ALA A 78 -0.94 9.46 -5.66
CA ALA A 78 0.16 10.07 -4.90
C ALA A 78 0.88 9.07 -3.97
N MET A 79 0.26 7.93 -3.65
CA MET A 79 0.93 6.84 -2.95
C MET A 79 2.13 6.26 -3.73
N ILE A 80 2.15 6.36 -5.06
CA ILE A 80 3.21 5.83 -5.94
C ILE A 80 4.52 6.59 -5.71
N PRO A 81 4.60 7.93 -5.89
CA PRO A 81 5.82 8.67 -5.60
C PRO A 81 6.23 8.58 -4.12
N PHE A 82 5.29 8.50 -3.18
CA PHE A 82 5.60 8.23 -1.77
C PHE A 82 6.37 6.91 -1.61
N THR A 83 5.94 5.86 -2.33
CA THR A 83 6.58 4.54 -2.28
C THR A 83 8.04 4.63 -2.77
N TRP A 84 8.27 5.31 -3.89
CA TRP A 84 9.62 5.48 -4.44
C TRP A 84 10.55 6.25 -3.52
N VAL A 85 10.08 7.34 -2.94
CA VAL A 85 10.92 8.22 -2.11
C VAL A 85 11.19 7.61 -0.75
N PHE A 86 10.17 7.07 -0.07
CA PHE A 86 10.27 6.71 1.35
C PHE A 86 10.41 5.20 1.60
N MET A 87 9.86 4.36 0.72
CA MET A 87 9.81 2.91 0.98
C MET A 87 10.91 2.12 0.28
N VAL A 88 11.36 2.55 -0.89
CA VAL A 88 12.42 1.85 -1.66
C VAL A 88 13.68 1.61 -0.83
N PRO A 89 14.22 2.57 -0.04
CA PRO A 89 15.41 2.32 0.78
C PRO A 89 15.20 1.16 1.77
N THR A 90 14.08 1.16 2.50
CA THR A 90 13.76 0.09 3.46
C THR A 90 13.52 -1.25 2.77
N ASN A 91 12.85 -1.26 1.62
CA ASN A 91 12.64 -2.47 0.82
C ASN A 91 13.98 -3.08 0.37
N ASN A 92 14.90 -2.25 -0.14
CA ASN A 92 16.21 -2.70 -0.59
C ASN A 92 17.02 -3.32 0.54
N THR A 93 17.02 -2.72 1.73
CA THR A 93 17.66 -3.30 2.92
C THR A 93 17.06 -4.66 3.29
N LEU A 94 15.72 -4.78 3.28
CA LEU A 94 15.05 -6.04 3.60
C LEU A 94 15.34 -7.14 2.56
N PHE A 95 15.45 -6.79 1.27
CA PHE A 95 15.83 -7.73 0.22
C PHE A 95 17.29 -8.18 0.32
N ASP A 96 18.22 -7.27 0.61
CA ASP A 96 19.63 -7.59 0.82
C ASP A 96 19.82 -8.55 2.02
N LEU A 97 19.11 -8.29 3.13
CA LEU A 97 19.13 -9.16 4.30
C LEU A 97 18.48 -10.54 4.03
N HIS A 98 17.39 -10.57 3.26
CA HIS A 98 16.80 -11.83 2.80
C HIS A 98 17.83 -12.64 1.99
N PHE A 99 18.48 -12.01 1.02
CA PHE A 99 19.50 -12.65 0.19
C PHE A 99 20.65 -13.21 1.03
N LYS A 100 21.22 -12.39 1.94
CA LYS A 100 22.32 -12.80 2.84
C LYS A 100 21.94 -13.95 3.77
N SER A 101 20.70 -13.96 4.26
CA SER A 101 20.20 -15.05 5.11
C SER A 101 20.09 -16.39 4.36
N GLN A 102 19.90 -16.35 3.04
CA GLN A 102 19.76 -17.53 2.18
C GLN A 102 21.09 -18.03 1.61
N SER A 103 22.00 -17.12 1.24
CA SER A 103 23.22 -17.46 0.49
C SER A 103 24.48 -17.56 1.35
N ALA A 104 24.58 -16.77 2.43
CA ALA A 104 25.79 -16.67 3.24
C ALA A 104 25.61 -17.23 4.66
N GLY A 105 24.40 -17.69 5.02
CA GLY A 105 24.07 -18.09 6.40
C GLY A 105 24.19 -16.93 7.41
N VAL A 106 24.29 -15.69 6.94
CA VAL A 106 24.40 -14.50 7.79
C VAL A 106 23.00 -14.13 8.25
N ILE A 107 22.75 -14.33 9.54
CA ILE A 107 21.46 -14.10 10.17
C ILE A 107 21.52 -12.76 10.90
N ALA A 108 20.77 -11.76 10.41
CA ALA A 108 20.58 -10.52 11.15
C ALA A 108 19.92 -10.80 12.51
N GLY A 109 20.24 -9.99 13.53
CA GLY A 109 19.60 -10.06 14.84
C GLY A 109 18.08 -10.00 14.71
N ILE A 110 17.38 -10.81 15.51
CA ILE A 110 15.91 -10.88 15.46
C ILE A 110 15.27 -9.52 15.76
N ASP A 111 15.86 -8.75 16.67
CA ASP A 111 15.37 -7.42 17.05
C ASP A 111 15.58 -6.40 15.93
N ASP A 112 16.71 -6.45 15.23
CA ASP A 112 16.98 -5.60 14.06
C ASP A 112 15.99 -5.89 12.93
N ALA A 113 15.73 -7.17 12.67
CA ALA A 113 14.75 -7.61 11.67
C ALA A 113 13.33 -7.11 12.02
N LYS A 114 12.91 -7.26 13.29
CA LYS A 114 11.63 -6.74 13.78
C LYS A 114 11.57 -5.21 13.70
N GLY A 115 12.66 -4.51 14.00
CA GLY A 115 12.77 -3.05 13.89
C GLY A 115 12.57 -2.54 12.47
N LEU A 116 13.25 -3.17 11.49
CA LEU A 116 13.09 -2.86 10.08
C LEU A 116 11.67 -3.13 9.59
N LEU A 117 11.09 -4.26 9.99
CA LEU A 117 9.72 -4.62 9.61
C LEU A 117 8.67 -3.71 10.24
N ARG A 118 8.88 -3.27 11.49
CA ARG A 118 8.04 -2.24 12.12
C ARG A 118 8.08 -0.92 11.34
N ARG A 119 9.28 -0.46 10.95
CA ARG A 119 9.43 0.73 10.12
C ARG A 119 8.70 0.56 8.78
N TRP A 120 8.87 -0.60 8.15
CA TRP A 120 8.20 -0.94 6.90
C TRP A 120 6.67 -0.91 7.03
N SER A 121 6.12 -1.49 8.11
CA SER A 121 4.68 -1.42 8.43
C SER A 121 4.19 0.01 8.64
N LEU A 122 4.92 0.84 9.38
CA LEU A 122 4.57 2.25 9.58
C LEU A 122 4.52 3.03 8.27
N LEU A 123 5.48 2.79 7.36
CA LEU A 123 5.47 3.38 6.03
C LEU A 123 4.27 2.91 5.20
N HIS A 124 3.87 1.63 5.30
CA HIS A 124 2.66 1.12 4.65
C HIS A 124 1.37 1.73 5.22
N LEU A 125 1.31 2.00 6.52
CA LEU A 125 0.19 2.72 7.14
C LEU A 125 0.11 4.14 6.58
N ALA A 126 1.22 4.88 6.58
CA ALA A 126 1.28 6.22 6.01
C ALA A 126 0.88 6.23 4.52
N ARG A 127 1.40 5.28 3.73
CA ARG A 127 1.04 5.10 2.31
C ARG A 127 -0.46 4.86 2.12
N SER A 128 -1.11 4.16 3.04
CA SER A 128 -2.54 3.80 2.91
C SER A 128 -3.48 4.98 3.17
N LEU A 129 -3.00 6.05 3.82
CA LEU A 129 -3.78 7.27 4.04
C LEU A 129 -4.10 8.00 2.73
N PHE A 130 -3.24 7.91 1.72
CA PHE A 130 -3.43 8.52 0.41
C PHE A 130 -4.69 8.02 -0.32
N PRO A 131 -4.84 6.71 -0.64
CA PRO A 131 -6.06 6.19 -1.25
C PRO A 131 -7.27 6.30 -0.33
N LEU A 132 -7.10 6.17 1.00
CA LEU A 132 -8.20 6.31 1.94
C LEU A 132 -8.79 7.73 1.91
N THR A 133 -7.94 8.76 1.91
CA THR A 133 -8.38 10.16 1.83
C THR A 133 -9.06 10.42 0.48
N GLY A 134 -8.50 9.90 -0.62
CA GLY A 134 -9.15 9.94 -1.93
C GLY A 134 -10.56 9.32 -1.91
N ALA A 135 -10.69 8.13 -1.30
CA ALA A 135 -11.96 7.42 -1.14
C ALA A 135 -13.01 8.25 -0.37
N VAL A 136 -12.64 8.80 0.78
CA VAL A 136 -13.54 9.64 1.60
C VAL A 136 -14.00 10.88 0.82
N ILE A 137 -13.08 11.58 0.15
CA ILE A 137 -13.40 12.76 -0.65
C ILE A 137 -14.33 12.41 -1.82
N GLY A 138 -14.01 11.37 -2.58
CA GLY A 138 -14.84 10.93 -3.71
C GLY A 138 -16.24 10.48 -3.28
N LEU A 139 -16.33 9.70 -2.20
CA LEU A 139 -17.60 9.17 -1.70
C LEU A 139 -18.48 10.27 -1.10
N SER A 140 -17.91 11.19 -0.32
CA SER A 140 -18.65 12.33 0.23
C SER A 140 -19.24 13.20 -0.88
N ARG A 141 -18.54 13.34 -2.03
CA ARG A 141 -19.11 14.04 -3.17
C ARG A 141 -20.26 13.27 -3.81
N LEU A 142 -20.10 11.96 -4.00
CA LEU A 142 -21.14 11.10 -4.58
C LEU A 142 -22.45 11.24 -3.77
N VAL A 143 -22.36 11.01 -2.45
CA VAL A 143 -23.52 11.06 -1.54
C VAL A 143 -24.18 12.44 -1.51
N ASN A 144 -23.39 13.52 -1.44
CA ASN A 144 -23.92 14.89 -1.39
C ASN A 144 -24.27 15.46 -2.78
N GLY A 145 -23.88 14.78 -3.86
CA GLY A 145 -24.17 15.15 -5.24
C GLY A 145 -25.55 14.68 -5.68
N ASP A 146 -26.01 13.55 -5.16
CA ASP A 146 -27.31 12.95 -5.49
C ASP A 146 -28.49 13.57 -4.72
N ALA A 147 -28.21 14.39 -3.70
CA ALA A 147 -29.23 15.03 -2.85
C ALA A 147 -29.82 16.35 -3.43
N ARG A 148 -29.63 16.64 -4.71
CA ARG A 148 -30.17 17.81 -5.44
C ARG A 148 -30.46 17.47 -6.88
#